data_AF-H9FKF2-F1
#
_entry.id   AF-H9FKF2-F1
#
_cell.length_a   1.000
_cell.length_b   1.000
_cell.length_c   1.000
_cell.angle_alpha   90.00
_cell.angle_beta   90.00
_cell.angle_gamma   90.00
#
_symmetry.space_group_name_H-M   'P 1'
#
loop_
_entity.id
_entity.type
_entity.pdbx_description
1 polymer ?
#
loop_
_entity_poly.entity_id
_entity_poly.type
_entity_poly.pdbx_seq_one_letter_code
_entity_poly.pdbx_strand_id
1 'polypeptide(L)'
;IAACIGTKPNIPLLFLKDPRLAWEVFFGPCTPYQYRLVGPGKWDGARNAILTQWDRTLKPLKTRIVPDSSKPASMSHYLKT
;
A
#
# COMPACT_ATOMS: atom_id res chain seq x y z
N ILE A 1 7.53 -23.96 2.11
CA ILE A 1 7.75 -23.85 0.64
C ILE A 1 8.55 -22.62 0.27
N ALA A 2 8.07 -21.38 0.50
CA ALA A 2 8.82 -20.16 0.13
C ALA A 2 10.24 -20.07 0.74
N ALA A 3 10.42 -20.55 1.99
CA ALA A 3 11.75 -20.65 2.60
C ALA A 3 12.67 -21.65 1.88
N CYS A 4 12.12 -22.79 1.43
CA CYS A 4 12.86 -23.83 0.71
C CYS A 4 13.35 -23.35 -0.67
N ILE A 5 12.61 -22.42 -1.29
CA ILE A 5 12.91 -21.86 -2.62
C ILE A 5 13.74 -20.55 -2.48
N GLY A 6 13.92 -20.03 -1.27
CA GLY A 6 14.61 -18.77 -1.03
C GLY A 6 13.82 -17.52 -1.45
N THR A 7 12.49 -17.63 -1.56
CA THR A 7 11.58 -16.51 -1.90
C THR A 7 10.93 -15.85 -0.69
N LYS A 8 11.22 -16.33 0.52
CA LYS A 8 10.73 -15.73 1.76
C LYS A 8 11.41 -14.37 1.99
N PRO A 9 10.67 -13.24 2.02
CA PRO A 9 11.25 -11.95 2.34
C PRO A 9 11.70 -11.90 3.81
N ASN A 10 12.92 -11.40 4.04
CA ASN A 10 13.44 -11.16 5.38
C ASN A 10 12.90 -9.84 5.90
N ILE A 11 11.90 -9.88 6.78
CA ILE A 11 11.17 -8.69 7.24
C ILE A 11 12.09 -7.66 7.94
N PRO A 12 13.01 -8.03 8.85
CA PRO A 12 13.92 -7.06 9.46
C PRO A 12 14.85 -6.37 8.44
N LEU A 13 15.36 -7.13 7.47
CA LEU A 13 16.18 -6.58 6.39
C LEU A 13 15.35 -5.68 5.46
N LEU A 14 14.08 -6.03 5.25
CA LEU A 14 13.15 -5.23 4.46
C LEU A 14 12.86 -3.91 5.15
N PHE A 15 12.70 -3.89 6.49
CA PHE A 15 12.54 -2.65 7.26
C PHE A 15 13.72 -1.68 7.09
N LEU A 16 14.95 -2.21 6.99
CA LEU A 16 16.14 -1.39 6.76
C LEU A 16 16.24 -0.84 5.33
N LYS A 17 15.78 -1.59 4.33
CA LYS A 17 15.88 -1.20 2.91
C LYS A 17 14.70 -0.35 2.42
N ASP A 18 13.49 -0.75 2.79
CA ASP A 18 12.25 -0.09 2.41
C ASP A 18 11.22 -0.21 3.55
N PRO A 19 11.26 0.70 4.53
CA PRO A 19 10.40 0.64 5.71
C PRO A 19 8.91 0.74 5.36
N ARG A 20 8.56 1.46 4.28
CA ARG A 20 7.17 1.57 3.80
C ARG A 20 6.66 0.23 3.30
N LEU A 21 7.45 -0.45 2.46
CA LEU A 21 7.08 -1.77 1.96
C LEU A 21 7.06 -2.79 3.10
N ALA A 22 8.01 -2.73 4.03
CA ALA A 22 8.06 -3.63 5.18
C ALA A 22 6.83 -3.51 6.07
N TRP A 23 6.33 -2.29 6.29
CA TRP A 23 5.10 -2.04 7.03
C TRP A 23 3.88 -2.70 6.37
N GLU A 24 3.70 -2.53 5.07
CA GLU A 24 2.61 -3.16 4.31
C GLU A 24 2.73 -4.69 4.25
N VAL A 25 3.95 -5.23 4.22
CA VAL A 25 4.19 -6.69 4.22
C VAL A 25 3.92 -7.30 5.58
N PHE A 26 4.25 -6.59 6.67
CA PHE A 26 4.12 -7.10 8.03
C PHE A 26 2.74 -6.86 8.65
N PHE A 27 2.19 -5.64 8.52
CA PHE A 27 0.89 -5.26 9.09
C PHE A 27 -0.24 -5.27 8.06
N GLY A 28 0.08 -5.27 6.77
CA GLY A 28 -0.91 -5.32 5.70
C GLY A 28 -1.31 -6.75 5.32
N PRO A 29 -2.13 -6.89 4.27
CA PRO A 29 -2.61 -8.20 3.83
C PRO A 29 -1.47 -9.05 3.24
N CYS A 30 -1.48 -10.35 3.58
CA CYS A 30 -0.56 -11.34 3.01
C CYS A 30 -0.93 -11.64 1.55
N THR A 31 -0.46 -10.79 0.63
CA THR A 31 -0.74 -10.94 -0.80
C THR A 31 0.30 -11.80 -1.53
N PRO A 32 -0.09 -12.51 -2.61
CA PRO A 32 0.82 -13.39 -3.34
C PRO A 32 2.03 -12.65 -3.94
N TYR A 33 1.93 -11.33 -4.13
CA TYR A 33 3.03 -10.48 -4.59
C TYR A 33 4.25 -10.52 -3.65
N GLN A 34 4.04 -10.77 -2.35
CA GLN A 34 5.11 -10.83 -1.35
C GLN A 34 6.13 -11.94 -1.65
N TYR A 35 5.67 -13.08 -2.18
CA TYR A 35 6.54 -14.21 -2.53
C TYR A 35 7.32 -14.01 -3.83
N ARG A 36 7.08 -12.91 -4.56
CA ARG A 36 7.85 -12.52 -5.75
C ARG A 36 8.66 -11.24 -5.54
N LEU A 37 8.80 -10.78 -4.30
CA LEU A 37 9.67 -9.65 -3.96
C LEU A 37 11.15 -10.01 -4.03
N VAL A 38 11.50 -11.23 -3.64
CA VAL A 38 12.89 -11.71 -3.53
C VAL A 38 13.00 -13.15 -4.00
N GLY A 39 14.23 -13.59 -4.27
CA GLY A 39 14.52 -14.95 -4.70
C GLY A 39 14.40 -15.16 -6.21
N PRO A 40 14.50 -16.42 -6.67
CA PRO A 40 14.38 -16.76 -8.08
C PRO A 40 12.98 -16.45 -8.61
N GLY A 41 12.89 -15.83 -9.78
CA GLY A 41 11.61 -15.41 -10.36
C GLY A 41 11.01 -14.17 -9.70
N LYS A 42 11.84 -13.30 -9.10
CA LYS A 42 11.39 -12.00 -8.60
C LYS A 42 10.67 -11.23 -9.71
N TRP A 43 9.64 -10.50 -9.35
CA TRP A 43 8.92 -9.62 -10.26
C TRP A 43 9.15 -8.17 -9.83
N ASP A 44 9.75 -7.36 -10.71
CA ASP A 44 10.08 -5.97 -10.38
C ASP A 44 8.84 -5.12 -10.06
N GLY A 45 7.67 -5.49 -10.60
CA GLY A 45 6.38 -4.86 -10.30
C GLY A 45 5.78 -5.23 -8.95
N ALA A 46 6.32 -6.22 -8.22
CA ALA A 46 5.74 -6.73 -6.98
C ALA A 46 5.61 -5.66 -5.91
N ARG A 47 6.62 -4.79 -5.78
CA ARG A 47 6.59 -3.65 -4.86
C ARG A 47 5.40 -2.73 -5.13
N ASN A 48 5.24 -2.29 -6.38
CA ASN A 48 4.17 -1.37 -6.75
C ASN A 48 2.80 -2.04 -6.63
N ALA A 49 2.71 -3.34 -6.93
CA ALA A 49 1.48 -4.10 -6.78
C ALA A 49 1.00 -4.19 -5.32
N ILE A 50 1.92 -4.34 -4.36
CA ILE A 50 1.61 -4.32 -2.92
C ILE A 50 1.16 -2.93 -2.50
N LEU A 51 1.91 -1.88 -2.86
CA LEU A 51 1.57 -0.51 -2.44
C LEU A 51 0.24 0.00 -3.03
N THR A 52 -0.17 -0.48 -4.20
CA THR A 52 -1.41 -0.08 -4.90
C THR A 52 -2.57 -1.07 -4.71
N GLN A 53 -2.41 -2.09 -3.86
CA GLN A 53 -3.42 -3.13 -3.69
C GLN A 53 -4.75 -2.58 -3.19
N TRP A 54 -4.71 -1.63 -2.25
CA TRP A 54 -5.91 -0.98 -1.71
C TRP A 54 -6.64 -0.15 -2.75
N ASP A 55 -5.90 0.59 -3.59
CA ASP A 55 -6.50 1.36 -4.68
C ASP A 55 -7.28 0.45 -5.62
N ARG A 56 -6.70 -0.71 -5.97
CA ARG A 56 -7.35 -1.70 -6.85
C ARG A 56 -8.58 -2.34 -6.21
N THR A 57 -8.54 -2.62 -4.92
CA THR A 57 -9.68 -3.19 -4.20
C THR A 57 -10.81 -2.16 -4.01
N LEU A 58 -10.48 -0.90 -3.74
CA LEU A 58 -11.47 0.16 -3.50
C LEU A 58 -12.04 0.77 -4.80
N LYS A 59 -11.27 0.80 -5.88
CA LYS A 59 -11.70 1.37 -7.18
C LYS A 59 -13.07 0.85 -7.67
N PRO A 60 -13.36 -0.46 -7.71
CA PRO A 60 -14.68 -0.94 -8.14
C PRO A 60 -15.80 -0.61 -7.14
N LEU A 61 -15.45 -0.34 -5.88
CA LEU A 61 -16.41 -0.01 -4.82
C LEU A 61 -16.78 1.48 -4.79
N LYS A 62 -15.95 2.34 -5.38
CA LYS A 62 -16.13 3.82 -5.40
C LYS A 62 -16.64 4.31 -6.77
N THR A 63 -17.79 3.82 -7.20
CA THR A 63 -18.42 4.23 -8.47
C THR A 63 -19.03 5.63 -8.43
N ARG A 64 -19.38 6.12 -7.23
CA ARG A 64 -19.89 7.48 -7.01
C ARG A 64 -18.84 8.35 -6.34
N ILE A 65 -18.48 9.46 -6.99
CA ILE A 65 -17.55 10.45 -6.44
C ILE A 65 -18.32 11.40 -5.52
N VAL A 66 -17.95 11.44 -4.24
CA VAL A 66 -18.46 12.40 -3.27
C VAL A 66 -17.38 13.46 -3.05
N PRO A 67 -17.69 14.76 -3.08
CA PRO A 67 -16.73 15.80 -2.71
C PRO A 67 -16.27 15.59 -1.27
N ASP A 68 -14.95 15.62 -1.04
CA ASP A 68 -14.37 15.47 0.30
C ASP A 68 -14.88 16.57 1.24
N SER A 69 -15.46 16.17 2.37
CA SER A 69 -15.96 17.09 3.41
C SER A 69 -14.84 17.71 4.27
N SER A 70 -13.58 17.41 3.98
CA SER A 70 -12.43 17.77 4.82
C SER A 70 -11.87 19.18 4.56
N LYS A 71 -12.47 19.96 3.66
CA LYS A 71 -12.18 21.40 3.61
C LYS A 71 -12.92 22.06 4.78
N PRO A 72 -12.25 22.65 5.79
CA PRO A 72 -12.96 23.49 6.74
C PRO A 72 -13.63 24.60 5.93
N ALA A 73 -14.96 24.71 6.06
CA ALA A 73 -15.68 25.85 5.55
C ALA A 73 -15.03 27.08 6.18
N SER A 74 -14.26 27.82 5.37
CA SER A 74 -13.60 29.04 5.78
C SER A 74 -14.64 29.94 6.43
N MET A 75 -14.42 30.27 7.70
CA MET A 75 -15.11 31.29 8.49
C MET A 75 -14.97 32.66 7.82
N SER A 76 -15.63 32.86 6.68
CA SER A 76 -15.52 34.08 5.87
C SER A 76 -16.74 35.00 6.02
N HIS A 77 -17.82 34.55 6.67
CA HIS A 77 -19.10 35.27 6.62
C HIS A 77 -19.36 36.27 7.77
N TYR A 78 -18.45 36.43 8.73
CA TYR A 78 -18.63 37.32 9.89
C TYR A 78 -17.90 38.67 9.81
N LEU A 79 -17.19 38.97 8.71
CA LEU A 79 -16.53 40.26 8.51
C LEU A 79 -17.19 41.04 7.38
N LYS A 80 -18.45 41.44 7.59
CA LYS A 80 -19.01 42.57 6.85
C LYS A 80 -19.71 43.51 7.81
N THR A 81 -18.90 44.40 8.37
CA THR A 81 -19.30 45.68 8.97
C THR A 81 -19.95 46.57 7.92
#